data_AF-A0A2Z5ZHD3-F1
#
_entry.id   AF-A0A2Z5ZHD3-F1
#
_cell.length_a   1.000
_cell.length_b   1.000
_cell.length_c   1.000
_cell.angle_alpha   90.00
_cell.angle_beta   90.00
_cell.angle_gamma   90.00
#
_symmetry.space_group_name_H-M   'P 1'
#
loop_
_entity.id
_entity.type
_entity.pdbx_description
1 polymer ?
#
loop_
_entity_poly.entity_id
_entity_poly.type
_entity_poly.pdbx_seq_one_letter_code
_entity_poly.pdbx_strand_id
1 'polypeptide(L)'
;MSVREEPYAIEQLYADAASGHLRELFACGTAAVVTPIGTLKSAEGTHQISNQTGKVTAELRKALCDIQFGRAPDPHNWVHTVG
;
A
#
# COMPACT_ATOMS: atom_id res chain seq x y z
N MET A 1 0.66 -14.70 -5.01
CA MET A 1 0.71 -13.30 -5.50
C MET A 1 2.16 -13.01 -5.85
N SER A 2 2.44 -12.41 -7.00
CA SER A 2 3.81 -12.08 -7.41
C SER A 2 4.20 -10.69 -6.90
N VAL A 3 5.41 -10.56 -6.36
CA VAL A 3 5.99 -9.28 -5.92
C VAL A 3 7.19 -8.98 -6.81
N ARG A 4 7.40 -7.70 -7.14
CA ARG A 4 8.54 -7.22 -7.93
C ARG A 4 9.13 -6.00 -7.24
N GLU A 5 10.44 -6.01 -7.04
CA GLU A 5 11.23 -4.89 -6.53
C GLU A 5 12.13 -4.40 -7.65
N GLU A 6 11.77 -3.27 -8.26
CA GLU A 6 12.48 -2.70 -9.39
C GLU A 6 12.22 -1.18 -9.48
N PRO A 7 13.08 -0.43 -10.19
CA PRO A 7 12.79 0.97 -10.47
C PRO A 7 11.45 1.12 -11.19
N TYR A 8 10.59 2.00 -10.66
CA TYR A 8 9.29 2.33 -11.25
C TYR A 8 9.23 3.83 -11.56
N ALA A 9 9.31 4.16 -12.85
CA ALA A 9 9.34 5.54 -13.32
C ALA A 9 7.98 6.23 -13.10
N ILE A 10 8.00 7.54 -12.83
CA ILE A 10 6.78 8.29 -12.55
C ILE A 10 5.87 8.38 -13.78
N GLU A 11 6.46 8.45 -14.97
CA GLU A 11 5.76 8.46 -16.26
C GLU A 11 5.04 7.13 -16.51
N GLN A 12 5.70 6.02 -16.17
CA GLN A 12 5.10 4.69 -16.24
C GLN A 12 3.94 4.57 -15.24
N LEU A 13 4.12 5.08 -14.02
CA LEU A 13 3.06 5.09 -13.01
C LEU A 13 1.82 5.85 -13.50
N TYR A 14 2.00 7.01 -14.15
CA TYR A 14 0.88 7.76 -14.71
C TYR A 14 0.23 7.05 -15.89
N ALA A 15 1.00 6.41 -16.76
CA ALA A 15 0.48 5.61 -17.88
C ALA A 15 -0.32 4.38 -17.37
N ASP A 16 0.14 3.73 -16.32
CA ASP A 16 -0.54 2.59 -15.71
C ASP A 16 -1.83 3.01 -15.00
N ALA A 17 -1.84 4.17 -14.35
CA ALA A 17 -3.04 4.77 -13.79
C ALA A 17 -4.07 5.08 -14.89
N ALA A 18 -3.65 5.71 -15.98
CA ALA A 18 -4.53 6.08 -17.09
C ALA A 18 -5.09 4.87 -17.85
N SER A 19 -4.30 3.81 -18.00
CA SER A 19 -4.72 2.57 -18.66
C SER A 19 -5.56 1.65 -17.76
N GLY A 20 -5.59 1.90 -16.44
CA GLY A 20 -6.20 1.03 -15.46
C GLY A 20 -5.40 -0.24 -15.15
N HIS A 21 -4.14 -0.31 -15.60
CA HIS A 21 -3.21 -1.36 -15.18
C HIS A 21 -2.87 -1.24 -13.69
N LEU A 22 -2.66 -0.01 -13.22
CA LEU A 22 -2.54 0.30 -11.79
C LEU A 22 -3.94 0.29 -11.16
N ARG A 23 -4.18 -0.64 -10.23
CA ARG A 23 -5.49 -0.82 -9.57
C ARG A 23 -5.60 -0.13 -8.22
N GLU A 24 -4.50 -0.07 -7.48
CA GLU A 24 -4.42 0.55 -6.17
C GLU A 24 -2.98 1.01 -5.89
N LEU A 25 -2.85 2.05 -5.08
CA LEU A 25 -1.57 2.61 -4.64
C LEU A 25 -1.66 2.91 -3.15
N PHE A 26 -0.58 2.66 -2.41
CA PHE A 26 -0.51 2.94 -0.99
C PHE A 26 0.92 3.32 -0.56
N ALA A 27 1.03 4.05 0.54
CA ALA A 27 2.27 4.24 1.27
C ALA A 27 2.27 3.36 2.53
N CYS A 28 3.45 2.99 3.03
CA CYS A 28 3.60 2.23 4.26
C CYS A 28 4.67 2.86 5.16
N GLY A 29 4.55 2.67 6.47
CA GLY A 29 5.48 3.20 7.46
C GLY A 29 4.93 3.11 8.88
N THR A 30 5.81 3.16 9.88
CA THR A 30 5.47 2.87 11.29
C THR A 30 4.24 3.60 11.80
N ALA A 31 4.09 4.90 11.48
CA ALA A 31 3.00 5.72 12.00
C ALA A 31 1.62 5.34 11.47
N ALA A 32 1.53 4.88 10.21
CA ALA A 32 0.25 4.68 9.52
C ALA A 32 0.02 3.24 9.04
N VAL A 33 1.02 2.37 9.19
CA VAL A 33 1.08 0.98 8.73
C VAL A 33 0.97 0.89 7.22
N VAL A 34 -0.23 1.08 6.68
CA VAL A 34 -0.56 1.09 5.25
C VAL A 34 -1.65 2.15 5.02
N THR A 35 -1.38 3.12 4.15
CA THR A 35 -2.28 4.24 3.84
C THR A 35 -2.60 4.27 2.35
N PRO A 36 -3.88 4.16 1.95
CA PRO A 36 -4.26 4.26 0.54
C PRO A 36 -3.96 5.66 -0.02
N ILE A 37 -3.49 5.71 -1.26
CA ILE A 37 -3.28 6.94 -2.02
C ILE A 37 -4.36 7.03 -3.11
N GLY A 38 -5.23 8.03 -2.98
CA GLY A 38 -6.34 8.22 -3.93
C GLY A 38 -5.99 9.08 -5.14
N THR A 39 -5.06 10.02 -4.99
CA THR A 39 -4.72 11.02 -6.01
C THR A 39 -3.25 11.40 -5.94
N LEU A 40 -2.63 11.56 -7.10
CA LEU A 40 -1.31 12.15 -7.27
C LEU A 40 -1.43 13.52 -7.94
N LYS A 41 -0.67 14.50 -7.45
CA LYS A 41 -0.65 15.86 -8.00
C LYS A 41 0.79 16.28 -8.24
N SER A 42 1.06 16.77 -9.44
CA SER A 42 2.36 17.29 -9.86
C SER A 42 2.20 18.61 -10.62
N ALA A 43 3.31 19.15 -11.13
CA ALA A 43 3.28 20.30 -12.02
C ALA A 43 2.61 19.97 -13.37
N GLU A 44 2.65 18.71 -13.80
CA GLU A 44 2.06 18.26 -15.07
C GLU A 44 0.55 17.99 -14.97
N GLY A 45 0.01 17.80 -13.75
CA GLY A 45 -1.43 17.61 -13.59
C GLY A 45 -1.86 16.91 -12.31
N THR A 46 -3.10 16.43 -12.32
CA THR A 46 -3.69 15.62 -11.24
C THR A 46 -4.13 14.28 -11.81
N HIS A 47 -3.62 13.20 -11.24
CA HIS A 47 -3.92 11.82 -11.62
C HIS A 47 -4.71 11.15 -10.49
N GLN A 48 -5.97 10.84 -10.76
CA GLN A 48 -6.83 10.13 -9.82
C GLN A 48 -6.56 8.62 -9.95
N ILE A 49 -6.18 7.97 -8.84
CA ILE A 49 -5.93 6.52 -8.78
C ILE A 49 -7.21 5.79 -8.39
N SER A 50 -7.80 6.18 -7.25
CA SER A 50 -9.04 5.58 -6.73
C SER A 50 -9.69 6.48 -5.68
N ASN A 51 -11.01 6.47 -5.62
CA ASN A 51 -11.76 7.13 -4.53
C ASN A 51 -12.02 6.23 -3.33
N GLN A 52 -11.58 4.97 -3.39
CA GLN A 52 -11.83 3.96 -2.37
C GLN A 52 -10.54 3.21 -2.03
N THR A 53 -10.48 2.69 -0.80
CA THR A 53 -9.38 1.80 -0.40
C THR A 53 -9.47 0.52 -1.22
N GLY A 54 -8.38 0.15 -1.89
CA GLY A 54 -8.30 -1.09 -2.64
C GLY A 54 -8.28 -2.33 -1.73
N LYS A 55 -8.65 -3.47 -2.31
CA LYS A 55 -8.79 -4.73 -1.57
C LYS A 55 -7.46 -5.18 -0.96
N VAL A 56 -6.37 -5.19 -1.75
CA VAL A 56 -5.06 -5.63 -1.25
C VAL A 56 -4.56 -4.66 -0.18
N THR A 57 -4.75 -3.35 -0.39
CA THR A 57 -4.36 -2.32 0.58
C THR A 57 -5.03 -2.57 1.95
N ALA A 58 -6.34 -2.86 1.95
CA ALA A 58 -7.08 -3.14 3.17
C ALA A 58 -6.66 -4.48 3.82
N GLU A 59 -6.46 -5.52 3.03
CA GLU A 59 -6.04 -6.84 3.50
C GLU A 59 -4.64 -6.80 4.13
N LEU A 60 -3.68 -6.11 3.49
CA LEU A 60 -2.32 -5.92 4.02
C LEU A 60 -2.34 -5.13 5.33
N ARG A 61 -3.07 -4.01 5.39
CA ARG A 61 -3.21 -3.22 6.62
C ARG A 61 -3.77 -4.07 7.75
N LYS A 62 -4.84 -4.83 7.48
CA LYS A 62 -5.49 -5.69 8.46
C LYS A 62 -4.54 -6.76 8.96
N ALA A 63 -3.86 -7.48 8.06
CA ALA A 63 -2.95 -8.55 8.42
C ALA A 63 -1.80 -8.05 9.31
N LEU A 64 -1.17 -6.94 8.95
CA LEU A 64 -0.09 -6.33 9.73
C LEU A 64 -0.56 -5.88 11.11
N CYS A 65 -1.68 -5.16 11.18
CA CYS A 65 -2.23 -4.73 12.46
C CYS A 65 -2.66 -5.92 13.33
N ASP A 66 -3.26 -6.96 12.75
CA ASP A 66 -3.70 -8.12 13.53
C ASP A 66 -2.51 -8.88 14.14
N ILE A 67 -1.37 -8.95 13.45
CA ILE A 67 -0.12 -9.47 14.04
C ILE A 67 0.34 -8.54 15.17
N GLN A 68 0.47 -7.23 14.90
CA GLN A 68 0.96 -6.24 15.88
C GLN A 68 0.15 -6.18 17.17
N PHE A 69 -1.17 -6.35 17.09
CA PHE A 69 -2.07 -6.31 18.25
C PHE A 69 -2.37 -7.70 18.84
N GLY A 70 -1.68 -8.75 18.38
CA GLY A 70 -1.87 -10.13 18.87
C GLY A 70 -3.26 -10.72 18.56
N ARG A 71 -3.95 -10.22 17.53
CA ARG A 71 -5.24 -10.73 17.04
C ARG A 71 -5.11 -11.86 16.03
N ALA A 72 -3.90 -12.05 15.47
CA ALA A 72 -3.56 -13.14 14.56
C ALA A 72 -2.22 -13.79 14.97
N PRO A 73 -1.95 -15.04 14.55
CA PRO A 73 -0.65 -15.67 14.76
C PRO A 73 0.49 -14.85 14.14
N ASP A 74 1.64 -14.86 14.78
CA ASP A 74 2.88 -14.23 14.30
C ASP A 74 3.86 -15.31 13.78
N PRO A 75 3.70 -15.79 12.52
CA PRO A 75 4.53 -16.87 11.99
C PRO A 75 6.00 -16.47 11.78
N HIS A 76 6.32 -15.17 11.88
CA HIS A 76 7.65 -14.64 11.60
C HIS A 76 8.37 -14.13 12.86
N ASN A 77 7.74 -14.24 14.04
CA ASN A 77 8.28 -13.78 15.33
C ASN A 77 8.67 -12.28 15.31
N TRP A 78 7.83 -11.43 14.74
CA TRP A 78 8.00 -9.97 14.72
C TRP A 78 7.67 -9.30 16.05
N VAL A 79 6.72 -9.83 16.80
CA VAL A 79 6.23 -9.25 18.05
C VAL A 79 6.99 -9.84 19.23
N HIS A 80 7.57 -8.97 20.05
CA HIS A 80 8.18 -9.35 21.32
C HIS A 80 7.64 -8.46 22.44
N THR A 81 7.59 -9.02 23.65
CA THR A 81 7.18 -8.26 24.84
C THR A 81 8.34 -7.35 25.25
N VAL A 82 8.04 -6.07 25.49
CA VAL A 82 8.98 -5.10 26.04
C VAL A 82 8.51 -4.76 27.45
N GLY A 83 9.37 -4.99 28.44
CA GLY A 83 9.10 -4.80 29.86
C GLY A 83 10.34 -5.04 30.69
#